data_AF-A0A847QRV0-F1
#
_entry.id   AF-A0A847QRV0-F1
#
_cell.length_a   1.000
_cell.length_b   1.000
_cell.length_c   1.000
_cell.angle_alpha   90.00
_cell.angle_beta   90.00
_cell.angle_gamma   90.00
#
_symmetry.space_group_name_H-M   'P 1'
#
loop_
_entity.id
_entity.type
_entity.pdbx_description
1 polymer ?
#
loop_
_entity_poly.entity_id
_entity_poly.type
_entity_poly.pdbx_seq_one_letter_code
_entity_poly.pdbx_strand_id
1 'polypeptide(L)'
;MAKKGLDERQIQIRDSIGNQTFILLLYLLLIDAALYGLGFRWINYPANIMIILSICSGIYVIRLIAANAFLGPSAKTQRPLLKAVLTVFLAILVSVAILTFFISQARDL
;
A
#
# COMPACT_ATOMS: atom_id res chain seq x y z
N MET A 1 -29.11 20.32 -6.52
CA MET A 1 -27.80 20.06 -7.15
C MET A 1 -27.07 19.01 -6.31
N ALA A 2 -27.11 17.74 -6.71
CA ALA A 2 -26.60 16.63 -5.91
C ALA A 2 -25.07 16.60 -5.94
N LYS A 3 -24.41 16.93 -4.82
CA LYS A 3 -22.96 16.78 -4.67
C LYS A 3 -22.60 15.30 -4.81
N LYS A 4 -22.06 14.92 -5.97
CA LYS A 4 -21.43 13.60 -6.22
C LYS A 4 -20.06 13.49 -5.52
N GLY A 5 -19.93 14.05 -4.31
CA GLY A 5 -18.68 14.05 -3.54
C GLY A 5 -18.66 12.91 -2.53
N LEU A 6 -17.47 12.60 -2.00
CA LEU A 6 -17.36 11.81 -0.77
C LEU A 6 -18.11 12.53 0.35
N ASP A 7 -18.78 11.75 1.19
CA ASP A 7 -19.37 12.24 2.44
C ASP A 7 -18.26 12.76 3.38
N GLU A 8 -18.58 13.69 4.29
CA GLU A 8 -17.60 14.28 5.21
C GLU A 8 -16.92 13.20 6.08
N ARG A 9 -17.68 12.17 6.47
CA ARG A 9 -17.14 11.03 7.21
C ARG A 9 -16.14 10.21 6.38
N GLN A 10 -16.39 10.03 5.08
CA GLN A 10 -15.47 9.32 4.19
C GLN A 10 -14.17 10.10 3.98
N ILE A 11 -14.25 11.44 3.91
CA ILE A 11 -13.07 12.32 3.83
C ILE A 11 -12.23 12.17 5.10
N GLN A 12 -12.84 12.27 6.28
CA GLN A 12 -12.12 12.14 7.55
C GLN A 12 -11.44 10.76 7.70
N ILE A 13 -12.12 9.69 7.27
CA ILE A 13 -11.56 8.34 7.24
C ILE A 13 -10.35 8.25 6.29
N ARG A 14 -10.49 8.78 5.08
CA ARG A 14 -9.41 8.80 4.08
C ARG A 14 -8.19 9.55 4.62
N ASP A 15 -8.39 10.70 5.23
CA ASP A 15 -7.31 11.55 5.75
C ASP A 15 -6.61 10.89 6.95
N SER A 16 -7.37 10.22 7.82
CA SER A 16 -6.81 9.42 8.93
C SER A 16 -5.95 8.26 8.40
N ILE A 17 -6.46 7.49 7.43
CA ILE A 17 -5.73 6.39 6.79
C ILE A 17 -4.48 6.92 6.06
N GLY A 18 -4.60 8.07 5.39
CA GLY A 18 -3.50 8.76 4.72
C GLY A 18 -2.40 9.12 5.71
N ASN A 19 -2.74 9.75 6.83
CA ASN A 19 -1.76 10.13 7.85
C ASN A 19 -1.05 8.90 8.45
N GLN A 20 -1.79 7.83 8.78
CA GLN A 20 -1.19 6.60 9.31
C GLN A 20 -0.22 5.95 8.33
N THR A 21 -0.59 5.90 7.05
CA THR A 21 0.25 5.28 6.00
C THR A 21 1.44 6.16 5.60
N PHE A 22 1.28 7.49 5.67
CA PHE A 22 2.38 8.43 5.53
C PHE A 22 3.42 8.28 6.65
N ILE A 23 2.97 8.19 7.92
CA ILE A 23 3.86 7.96 9.06
C ILE A 23 4.57 6.61 8.93
N LEU A 24 3.86 5.56 8.49
CA LEU A 24 4.46 4.25 8.20
C LEU A 24 5.55 4.35 7.13
N LEU A 25 5.27 5.02 6.01
CA LEU A 25 6.24 5.25 4.94
C LEU A 25 7.48 5.99 5.47
N LEU A 26 7.27 7.07 6.22
CA LEU A 26 8.34 7.84 6.84
C LEU A 26 9.24 6.94 7.70
N TYR A 27 8.66 6.14 8.59
CA TYR A 27 9.43 5.24 9.45
C TYR A 27 10.19 4.17 8.67
N LEU A 28 9.59 3.56 7.65
CA LEU A 28 10.27 2.56 6.84
C LEU A 28 11.45 3.15 6.06
N LEU A 29 11.32 4.36 5.53
CA LEU A 29 12.42 5.06 4.87
C LEU A 29 13.52 5.46 5.85
N LEU A 30 13.17 5.90 7.07
CA LEU A 30 14.16 6.20 8.10
C LEU A 30 14.92 4.94 8.55
N ILE A 31 14.22 3.81 8.69
CA ILE A 31 14.85 2.52 9.02
C ILE A 31 15.77 2.08 7.88
N ASP A 32 15.33 2.17 6.62
CA ASP A 32 16.15 1.85 5.45
C ASP A 32 17.42 2.72 5.39
N ALA A 33 17.29 4.03 5.62
CA ALA A 33 18.43 4.95 5.67
C ALA A 33 19.37 4.65 6.85
N ALA A 34 18.84 4.33 8.03
CA ALA A 34 19.64 3.95 9.18
C ALA A 34 20.40 2.64 8.93
N LEU A 35 19.73 1.62 8.36
CA LEU A 35 20.36 0.36 7.96
C LEU A 35 21.46 0.57 6.92
N TYR A 36 21.21 1.44 5.93
CA TYR A 36 22.22 1.82 4.95
C TYR A 36 23.43 2.47 5.61
N GLY A 37 23.21 3.38 6.57
CA GLY A 37 24.26 4.01 7.38
C GLY A 37 25.06 3.02 8.23
N LEU A 38 24.46 1.90 8.64
CA LEU A 38 25.12 0.79 9.34
C LEU A 38 25.80 -0.21 8.39
N GLY A 39 25.79 0.05 7.07
CA GLY A 39 26.41 -0.80 6.05
C GLY A 39 25.54 -1.98 5.61
N PHE A 40 24.29 -2.09 6.08
CA PHE A 40 23.37 -3.14 5.67
C PHE A 40 22.56 -2.71 4.44
N ARG A 41 22.81 -3.37 3.31
CA ARG A 41 22.10 -3.15 2.03
C ARG A 41 21.34 -4.40 1.67
N TRP A 42 20.07 -4.47 2.04
CA TRP A 42 19.20 -5.59 1.69
C TRP A 42 18.84 -5.60 0.20
N ILE A 43 18.72 -4.42 -0.42
CA ILE A 43 18.46 -4.25 -1.86
C ILE A 43 19.25 -3.05 -2.40
N ASN A 44 19.63 -3.11 -3.67
CA ASN A 44 20.32 -2.02 -4.37
C ASN A 44 19.39 -0.83 -4.63
N TYR A 45 19.91 0.38 -4.45
CA TYR A 45 19.23 1.60 -4.88
C TYR A 45 19.07 1.61 -6.40
N PRO A 46 17.91 2.02 -6.95
CA PRO A 46 16.73 2.60 -6.29
C PRO A 46 15.65 1.57 -5.89
N ALA A 47 15.88 0.27 -6.10
CA ALA A 47 14.86 -0.77 -5.93
C ALA A 47 14.35 -0.89 -4.48
N ASN A 48 15.19 -0.61 -3.48
CA ASN A 48 14.81 -0.62 -2.05
C ASN A 48 13.69 0.40 -1.78
N ILE A 49 13.85 1.63 -2.27
CA ILE A 49 12.86 2.71 -2.10
C ILE A 49 11.60 2.41 -2.90
N MET A 50 11.73 1.89 -4.13
CA MET A 50 10.57 1.52 -4.94
C MET A 50 9.70 0.47 -4.27
N ILE A 51 10.31 -0.52 -3.61
CA ILE A 51 9.60 -1.57 -2.87
C ILE A 51 8.88 -0.98 -1.67
N ILE A 52 9.57 -0.16 -0.86
CA ILE A 52 8.96 0.49 0.32
C ILE A 52 7.76 1.35 -0.10
N LEU A 53 7.91 2.18 -1.13
CA LEU A 53 6.82 3.01 -1.66
C LEU A 53 5.65 2.16 -2.15
N SER A 54 5.93 1.12 -2.95
CA SER A 54 4.89 0.25 -3.51
C SER A 54 4.08 -0.47 -2.42
N ILE A 55 4.76 -0.96 -1.38
CA ILE A 55 4.10 -1.59 -0.23
C ILE A 55 3.23 -0.59 0.53
N CYS A 56 3.75 0.59 0.86
CA CYS A 56 3.00 1.62 1.58
C CYS A 56 1.78 2.12 0.78
N SER A 57 1.95 2.36 -0.52
CA SER A 57 0.84 2.72 -1.42
C SER A 57 -0.19 1.59 -1.54
N GLY A 58 0.25 0.34 -1.60
CA GLY A 58 -0.64 -0.83 -1.57
C GLY A 58 -1.48 -0.89 -0.30
N ILE A 59 -0.85 -0.76 0.87
CA ILE A 59 -1.54 -0.73 2.17
C ILE A 59 -2.56 0.40 2.23
N TYR A 60 -2.19 1.61 1.76
CA TYR A 60 -3.08 2.75 1.69
C TYR A 60 -4.33 2.45 0.85
N VAL A 61 -4.15 1.94 -0.37
CA VAL A 61 -5.27 1.64 -1.29
C VAL A 61 -6.18 0.55 -0.71
N ILE A 62 -5.63 -0.55 -0.17
CA ILE A 62 -6.44 -1.59 0.47
C ILE A 62 -7.28 -0.98 1.59
N ARG A 63 -6.67 -0.19 2.47
CA ARG A 63 -7.35 0.41 3.62
C ARG A 63 -8.46 1.36 3.18
N LEU A 64 -8.23 2.16 2.13
CA LEU A 64 -9.28 3.03 1.57
C LEU A 64 -10.45 2.24 0.99
N ILE A 65 -10.18 1.17 0.23
CA ILE A 65 -11.21 0.30 -0.32
C ILE A 65 -11.96 -0.41 0.81
N ALA A 66 -11.24 -0.93 1.81
CA ALA A 66 -11.82 -1.57 2.98
C ALA A 66 -12.71 -0.61 3.78
N ALA A 67 -12.37 0.68 3.83
CA ALA A 67 -13.16 1.68 4.53
C ALA A 67 -14.29 2.30 3.67
N ASN A 68 -14.49 1.85 2.42
CA ASN A 68 -15.36 2.49 1.43
C ASN A 68 -15.09 4.00 1.27
N ALA A 69 -13.85 4.43 1.48
CA ALA A 69 -13.41 5.82 1.39
C ALA A 69 -12.64 6.09 0.07
N PHE A 70 -12.68 5.13 -0.86
CA PHE A 70 -12.04 5.23 -2.17
C PHE A 70 -12.97 5.81 -3.25
N LEU A 71 -14.28 5.56 -3.16
CA LEU A 71 -15.31 6.05 -4.09
C LEU A 71 -16.43 6.74 -3.30
N GLY A 72 -17.05 7.75 -3.90
CA GLY A 72 -18.21 8.44 -3.30
C GLY A 72 -19.37 7.47 -3.02
N PRO A 73 -20.35 7.87 -2.17
CA PRO A 73 -21.38 6.98 -1.69
C PRO A 73 -22.26 6.47 -2.85
N SER A 74 -21.97 5.26 -3.34
CA SER A 74 -22.88 4.53 -4.21
C SER A 74 -23.82 3.72 -3.33
N ALA A 75 -25.12 3.89 -3.55
CA ALA A 75 -26.13 3.17 -2.81
C ALA A 75 -25.88 1.65 -2.97
N LYS A 76 -25.77 0.97 -1.82
CA LYS A 76 -25.97 -0.46 -1.60
C LYS A 76 -24.72 -1.38 -1.62
N THR A 77 -24.66 -2.12 -0.51
CA THR A 77 -23.94 -3.38 -0.25
C THR A 77 -22.48 -3.26 0.15
N GLN A 78 -22.24 -3.26 1.47
CA GLN A 78 -21.02 -3.83 2.04
C GLN A 78 -20.83 -5.24 1.46
N ARG A 79 -19.91 -5.41 0.50
CA ARG A 79 -19.57 -6.72 -0.07
C ARG A 79 -18.30 -7.24 0.61
N PRO A 80 -18.41 -7.94 1.75
CA PRO A 80 -17.25 -8.53 2.44
C PRO A 80 -16.47 -9.48 1.51
N LEU A 81 -17.15 -10.09 0.54
CA LEU A 81 -16.55 -10.94 -0.49
C LEU A 81 -15.57 -10.18 -1.39
N LEU A 82 -15.88 -8.92 -1.76
CA LEU A 82 -15.00 -8.10 -2.58
C LEU A 82 -13.73 -7.73 -1.80
N LYS A 83 -13.87 -7.45 -0.50
CA LYS A 83 -12.72 -7.20 0.38
C LYS A 83 -11.83 -8.44 0.51
N ALA A 84 -12.41 -9.62 0.70
CA ALA A 84 -11.66 -10.86 0.78
C ALA A 84 -10.91 -11.15 -0.53
N VAL A 85 -11.60 -11.02 -1.67
CA VAL A 85 -10.99 -11.23 -2.99
C VAL A 85 -9.86 -10.24 -3.24
N LEU A 86 -10.03 -8.96 -2.89
CA LEU A 86 -9.01 -7.94 -3.11
C LEU A 86 -7.78 -8.14 -2.21
N THR A 87 -7.98 -8.55 -0.96
CA THR A 87 -6.88 -8.89 -0.04
C THR A 87 -6.12 -10.12 -0.51
N VAL A 88 -6.83 -11.17 -0.95
CA VAL A 88 -6.21 -12.38 -1.51
C VAL A 88 -5.46 -12.06 -2.80
N PHE A 89 -6.07 -11.27 -3.68
CA PHE A 89 -5.44 -10.83 -4.93
C PHE A 89 -4.16 -10.03 -4.66
N LEU A 90 -4.18 -9.11 -3.67
CA LEU A 90 -2.97 -8.38 -3.32
C LEU A 90 -1.91 -9.29 -2.69
N ALA A 91 -2.29 -10.22 -1.82
CA ALA A 91 -1.34 -11.18 -1.24
C ALA A 91 -0.64 -12.01 -2.33
N ILE A 92 -1.39 -12.45 -3.35
CA ILE A 92 -0.86 -13.16 -4.51
C ILE A 92 0.09 -12.26 -5.30
N LEU A 93 -0.30 -11.01 -5.60
CA LEU A 93 0.54 -10.04 -6.32
C LEU A 93 1.86 -9.77 -5.59
N VAL A 94 1.82 -9.58 -4.27
CA VAL A 94 3.00 -9.34 -3.43
C VAL A 94 3.90 -10.58 -3.45
N SER A 95 3.33 -11.78 -3.32
CA SER A 95 4.09 -13.03 -3.36
C SER A 95 4.77 -13.24 -4.72
N VAL A 96 4.05 -12.99 -5.83
CA VAL A 96 4.60 -13.08 -7.18
C VAL A 96 5.70 -12.04 -7.39
N ALA A 97 5.50 -10.79 -6.97
CA ALA A 97 6.51 -9.75 -7.09
C ALA A 97 7.81 -10.12 -6.36
N ILE A 98 7.70 -10.64 -5.13
CA ILE A 98 8.84 -11.13 -4.35
C ILE A 98 9.55 -12.26 -5.10
N LEU A 99 8.82 -13.28 -5.56
CA LEU A 99 9.41 -14.40 -6.30
C LEU A 99 10.11 -13.93 -7.58
N THR A 100 9.49 -13.04 -8.35
CA THR A 100 10.09 -12.50 -9.58
C THR A 100 11.34 -11.67 -9.30
N PHE A 101 11.36 -10.92 -8.20
CA PHE A 101 12.52 -10.14 -7.78
C PHE A 101 13.70 -11.02 -7.36
N PHE A 102 13.43 -12.10 -6.62
CA PHE A 102 14.47 -13.09 -6.29
C PHE A 102 14.97 -13.83 -7.53
N ILE A 103 14.08 -14.20 -8.45
CA ILE A 103 14.46 -14.88 -9.70
C ILE A 103 15.25 -13.96 -10.63
N SER A 104 14.94 -12.66 -10.70
CA SER A 104 15.73 -11.71 -11.50
C SER A 104 17.13 -11.54 -10.93
N GLN A 105 17.24 -11.34 -9.60
CA GLN A 105 18.54 -11.25 -8.92
C GLN A 105 19.40 -12.51 -9.09
N ALA A 106 18.79 -13.70 -9.10
CA ALA A 106 19.50 -14.97 -9.30
C ALA A 106 19.94 -15.22 -10.76
N ARG A 107 19.35 -14.51 -11.73
CA ARG A 107 19.68 -14.63 -13.16
C ARG A 107 20.81 -13.70 -13.59
N ASP A 108 21.04 -12.65 -12.81
CA ASP A 108 22.10 -11.65 -13.02
C ASP A 108 23.41 -11.97 -12.25
N LEU A 109 23.50 -13.17 -11.65
CA LEU A 109 24.66 -13.75 -10.94
C LEU A 109 25.31 -14.85 -11.80
#